data_AF-A0A2H0USS3-F1
#
_entry.id   AF-A0A2H0USS3-F1
#
_cell.length_a   1.000
_cell.length_b   1.000
_cell.length_c   1.000
_cell.angle_alpha   90.00
_cell.angle_beta   90.00
_cell.angle_gamma   90.00
#
_symmetry.space_group_name_H-M   'P 1'
#
loop_
_entity.id
_entity.type
_entity.pdbx_description
1 polymer ?
#
loop_
_entity_poly.entity_id
_entity_poly.type
_entity_poly.pdbx_seq_one_letter_code
_entity_poly.pdbx_strand_id
1 'polypeptide(L)'
;MNNELKEKNKSASIRHSSGQVMLMTTVVISATLLAATTLAGVLMISQLRQTANVEQSTRGIFAADAGLEYELYRFYQDKCSESSPSLANEAVVETQVSGGEGTNVVIRSQGSYGRAIRAFSLNLGPLSQSICD
;
A
#
# COMPACT_ATOMS: atom_id res chain seq x y z
N MET A 1 77.00 11.16 -4.93
CA MET A 1 76.42 10.90 -3.58
C MET A 1 75.13 11.68 -3.29
N ASN A 2 74.87 12.83 -3.92
CA ASN A 2 73.70 13.66 -3.59
C ASN A 2 72.38 13.27 -4.30
N ASN A 3 72.45 12.51 -5.40
CA ASN A 3 71.24 12.09 -6.14
C ASN A 3 70.50 10.91 -5.49
N GLU A 4 71.22 9.97 -4.85
CA GLU A 4 70.59 8.82 -4.19
C GLU A 4 69.83 9.21 -2.91
N LEU A 5 70.32 10.22 -2.18
CA LEU A 5 69.61 10.79 -1.03
C LEU A 5 68.35 11.56 -1.46
N LYS A 6 68.37 12.17 -2.65
CA LYS A 6 67.23 12.89 -3.23
C LYS A 6 66.14 11.92 -3.70
N GLU A 7 66.52 10.78 -4.29
CA GLU A 7 65.58 9.72 -4.66
C GLU A 7 64.98 8.99 -3.45
N LYS A 8 65.77 8.68 -2.42
CA LYS A 8 65.26 8.05 -1.20
C LYS A 8 64.23 8.92 -0.47
N ASN A 9 64.47 10.23 -0.39
CA ASN A 9 63.50 11.17 0.22
C ASN A 9 62.23 11.35 -0.64
N LYS A 10 62.34 11.30 -1.97
CA LYS A 10 61.17 11.35 -2.87
C LYS A 10 60.31 10.09 -2.74
N SER A 11 60.92 8.91 -2.64
CA SER A 11 60.21 7.62 -2.48
C SER A 11 59.54 7.48 -1.11
N ALA A 12 60.17 7.98 -0.04
CA ALA A 12 59.58 8.05 1.30
C ALA A 12 58.38 9.02 1.35
N SER A 13 58.48 10.18 0.70
CA SER A 13 57.39 11.15 0.61
C SER A 13 56.19 10.64 -0.19
N ILE A 14 56.42 9.91 -1.29
CA ILE A 14 55.34 9.30 -2.11
C ILE A 14 54.66 8.16 -1.35
N ARG A 15 55.40 7.36 -0.57
CA ARG A 15 54.81 6.32 0.31
C ARG A 15 53.93 6.93 1.40
N HIS A 16 54.33 8.05 1.98
CA HIS A 16 53.53 8.76 2.98
C HIS A 16 52.23 9.34 2.39
N SER A 17 52.28 9.92 1.19
CA SER A 17 51.08 10.42 0.51
C SER A 17 50.18 9.29 -0.02
N SER A 18 50.75 8.16 -0.43
CA SER A 18 49.99 7.01 -0.95
C SER A 18 49.05 6.41 0.11
N GLY A 19 49.51 6.24 1.35
CA GLY A 19 48.67 5.78 2.45
C GLY A 19 47.54 6.77 2.81
N GLN A 20 47.82 8.08 2.73
CA GLN A 20 46.81 9.12 2.96
C GLN A 20 45.74 9.15 1.85
N VAL A 21 46.15 9.01 0.59
CA VAL A 21 45.22 8.93 -0.55
C VAL A 21 44.35 7.68 -0.42
N MET A 22 44.93 6.54 -0.01
CA MET A 22 44.16 5.31 0.23
C MET A 22 43.09 5.52 1.31
N LEU A 23 43.40 6.16 2.43
CA LEU A 23 42.41 6.45 3.48
C LEU A 23 41.33 7.44 3.02
N MET A 24 41.69 8.47 2.25
CA MET A 24 40.69 9.40 1.71
C MET A 24 39.73 8.69 0.75
N THR A 25 40.25 7.81 -0.12
CA THR A 25 39.39 7.05 -1.03
C THR A 25 38.47 6.07 -0.30
N THR A 26 38.92 5.39 0.75
CA THR A 26 38.05 4.49 1.52
C THR A 26 37.00 5.25 2.33
N VAL A 27 37.32 6.42 2.86
CA VAL A 27 36.34 7.31 3.51
C VAL A 27 35.30 7.78 2.51
N VAL A 28 35.70 8.19 1.31
CA VAL A 28 34.75 8.60 0.26
C VAL A 28 33.88 7.41 -0.19
N ILE A 29 34.45 6.23 -0.40
CA ILE A 29 33.69 5.03 -0.79
C ILE A 29 32.71 4.61 0.31
N SER A 30 33.14 4.59 1.56
CA SER A 30 32.26 4.25 2.69
C SER A 30 31.15 5.28 2.90
N ALA A 31 31.45 6.58 2.78
CA ALA A 31 30.44 7.64 2.88
C ALA A 31 29.40 7.54 1.76
N THR A 32 29.82 7.26 0.53
CA THR A 32 28.90 7.09 -0.61
C THR A 32 28.05 5.83 -0.48
N LEU A 33 28.63 4.70 -0.05
CA LEU A 33 27.88 3.47 0.24
C LEU A 33 26.84 3.68 1.34
N LEU A 34 27.20 4.40 2.40
CA LEU A 34 26.27 4.71 3.48
C LEU A 34 25.13 5.62 3.01
N ALA A 35 25.42 6.65 2.22
CA ALA A 35 24.41 7.51 1.63
C ALA A 35 23.46 6.73 0.70
N ALA A 36 24.00 5.86 -0.16
CA ALA A 36 23.19 5.04 -1.05
C ALA A 36 22.29 4.04 -0.27
N THR A 37 22.85 3.38 0.74
CA THR A 37 22.13 2.39 1.56
C THR A 37 21.02 3.03 2.39
N THR A 38 21.28 4.20 2.98
CA THR A 38 20.26 4.93 3.76
C THR A 38 19.11 5.39 2.87
N LEU A 39 19.40 5.91 1.67
CA LEU A 39 18.37 6.28 0.70
C LEU A 39 17.54 5.07 0.27
N ALA A 40 18.19 3.96 -0.07
CA ALA A 40 17.52 2.71 -0.43
C ALA A 40 16.63 2.20 0.72
N GLY A 41 17.12 2.24 1.96
CA GLY A 41 16.36 1.83 3.14
C GLY A 41 15.09 2.65 3.36
N VAL A 42 15.18 3.98 3.24
CA VAL A 42 14.01 4.86 3.37
C VAL A 42 12.97 4.61 2.28
N LEU A 43 13.43 4.40 1.04
CA LEU A 43 12.55 4.07 -0.08
C LEU A 43 11.86 2.72 0.12
N MET A 44 12.60 1.71 0.59
CA MET A 44 12.07 0.37 0.84
C MET A 44 10.99 0.39 1.92
N ILE A 45 11.19 1.10 3.04
CA ILE A 45 10.18 1.27 4.08
C ILE A 45 8.91 1.92 3.52
N SER A 46 9.08 2.93 2.67
CA SER A 46 7.95 3.64 2.04
C SER A 46 7.16 2.73 1.11
N GLN A 47 7.84 1.85 0.37
CA GLN A 47 7.18 0.85 -0.48
C GLN A 47 6.42 -0.19 0.36
N LEU A 48 7.00 -0.69 1.44
CA LEU A 48 6.31 -1.65 2.33
C LEU A 48 5.00 -1.09 2.90
N ARG A 49 5.00 0.18 3.31
CA ARG A 49 3.78 0.85 3.81
C ARG A 49 2.73 0.99 2.71
N GLN A 50 3.15 1.32 1.48
CA GLN A 50 2.25 1.39 0.34
C GLN A 50 1.64 0.02 0.04
N THR A 51 2.44 -1.04 0.00
CA THR A 51 1.96 -2.40 -0.24
C THR A 51 0.95 -2.84 0.82
N ALA A 52 1.23 -2.60 2.11
CA ALA A 52 0.29 -2.93 3.19
C ALA A 52 -1.03 -2.15 3.06
N ASN A 53 -0.98 -0.87 2.70
CA ASN A 53 -2.18 -0.07 2.46
C ASN A 53 -2.98 -0.56 1.24
N VAL A 54 -2.29 -1.01 0.18
CA VAL A 54 -2.94 -1.60 -0.99
C VAL A 54 -3.65 -2.90 -0.62
N GLU A 55 -3.00 -3.78 0.13
CA GLU A 55 -3.61 -5.03 0.59
C GLU A 55 -4.84 -4.79 1.47
N GLN A 56 -4.75 -3.86 2.42
CA GLN A 56 -5.91 -3.49 3.25
C GLN A 56 -7.05 -2.94 2.39
N SER A 57 -6.71 -2.11 1.41
CA SER A 57 -7.66 -1.52 0.47
C SER A 57 -8.32 -2.58 -0.42
N THR A 58 -7.59 -3.57 -0.93
CA THR A 58 -8.16 -4.60 -1.80
C THR A 58 -9.13 -5.49 -1.04
N ARG A 59 -8.82 -5.82 0.22
CA ARG A 59 -9.77 -6.53 1.11
C ARG A 59 -11.05 -5.72 1.34
N GLY A 60 -10.92 -4.42 1.60
CA GLY A 60 -12.07 -3.52 1.72
C GLY A 60 -12.90 -3.43 0.44
N ILE A 61 -12.26 -3.37 -0.74
CA ILE A 61 -12.96 -3.39 -2.04
C ILE A 61 -13.75 -4.69 -2.19
N PHE A 62 -13.13 -5.83 -1.94
CA PHE A 62 -13.77 -7.13 -2.11
C PHE A 62 -14.95 -7.31 -1.15
N ALA A 63 -14.84 -6.83 0.09
CA ALA A 63 -15.93 -6.80 1.04
C ALA A 63 -17.09 -5.90 0.56
N ALA A 64 -16.78 -4.68 0.06
CA ALA A 64 -17.81 -3.78 -0.47
C ALA A 64 -18.53 -4.40 -1.68
N ASP A 65 -17.80 -5.08 -2.56
CA ASP A 65 -18.37 -5.73 -3.75
C ASP A 65 -19.28 -6.90 -3.35
N ALA A 66 -18.82 -7.78 -2.45
CA ALA A 66 -19.63 -8.88 -1.92
C ALA A 66 -20.93 -8.39 -1.24
N GLY A 67 -20.89 -7.26 -0.53
CA GLY A 67 -22.09 -6.65 0.06
C GLY A 67 -23.07 -6.11 -1.00
N LEU A 68 -22.56 -5.52 -2.10
CA LEU A 68 -23.42 -5.10 -3.21
C LEU A 68 -24.10 -6.30 -3.87
N GLU A 69 -23.34 -7.35 -4.18
CA GLU A 69 -23.87 -8.56 -4.80
C GLU A 69 -24.91 -9.23 -3.90
N TYR A 70 -24.66 -9.27 -2.59
CA TYR A 70 -25.61 -9.77 -1.61
C TYR A 70 -26.93 -8.98 -1.61
N GLU A 71 -26.88 -7.65 -1.55
CA GLU A 71 -28.10 -6.83 -1.58
C GLU A 71 -28.85 -6.97 -2.90
N LEU A 72 -28.13 -7.05 -4.01
CA LEU A 72 -28.71 -7.23 -5.33
C LEU A 72 -29.38 -8.61 -5.46
N TYR A 73 -28.73 -9.65 -4.94
CA TYR A 73 -29.29 -11.01 -4.91
C TYR A 73 -30.56 -11.06 -4.05
N ARG A 74 -30.50 -10.47 -2.85
CA ARG A 74 -31.63 -10.38 -1.92
C ARG A 74 -32.81 -9.65 -2.54
N PHE A 75 -32.54 -8.56 -3.26
CA PHE A 75 -33.53 -7.78 -3.98
C PHE A 75 -34.20 -8.59 -5.08
N TYR A 76 -33.45 -9.26 -5.96
CA TYR A 76 -34.03 -10.02 -7.07
C TYR A 76 -34.69 -11.33 -6.68
N GLN A 77 -34.28 -11.94 -5.57
CA GLN A 77 -34.78 -13.23 -5.13
C GLN A 77 -35.82 -13.13 -4.00
N ASP A 78 -36.18 -11.91 -3.59
CA ASP A 78 -37.16 -11.61 -2.53
C ASP A 78 -36.83 -12.31 -1.19
N LYS A 79 -35.54 -12.35 -0.85
CA LYS A 79 -35.01 -13.08 0.31
C LYS A 79 -34.55 -12.17 1.45
N CYS A 80 -35.47 -11.34 1.95
CA CYS A 80 -35.17 -10.28 2.92
C CYS A 80 -34.52 -10.76 4.23
N SER A 81 -34.73 -12.02 4.62
CA SER A 81 -34.28 -12.57 5.91
C SER A 81 -32.88 -13.20 5.90
N GLU A 82 -32.17 -13.21 4.77
CA GLU A 82 -30.82 -13.75 4.71
C GLU A 82 -29.86 -12.88 5.53
N SER A 83 -28.93 -13.49 6.26
CA SER A 83 -27.92 -12.75 7.00
C SER A 83 -26.86 -12.16 6.05
N SER A 84 -26.30 -11.01 6.42
CA SER A 84 -25.17 -10.43 5.69
C SER A 84 -24.00 -11.41 5.54
N PRO A 85 -23.24 -11.36 4.43
CA PRO A 85 -22.15 -12.27 4.17
C PRO A 85 -21.03 -12.10 5.20
N SER A 86 -20.51 -13.22 5.72
CA SER A 86 -19.28 -13.21 6.52
C SER A 86 -18.10 -13.62 5.63
N LEU A 87 -17.04 -12.80 5.61
CA LEU A 87 -15.86 -13.09 4.83
C LEU A 87 -14.78 -13.75 5.72
N ALA A 88 -14.19 -14.84 5.22
CA ALA A 88 -13.11 -15.54 5.90
C ALA A 88 -11.82 -14.71 6.05
N ASN A 89 -11.71 -13.59 5.34
CA ASN A 89 -10.54 -12.71 5.35
C ASN A 89 -10.63 -11.58 6.41
N GLU A 90 -11.57 -11.70 7.35
CA GLU A 90 -11.82 -10.76 8.46
C GLU A 90 -12.24 -9.34 8.03
N ALA A 91 -12.54 -9.14 6.75
CA ALA A 91 -13.12 -7.88 6.29
C ALA A 91 -14.59 -7.80 6.71
N VAL A 92 -15.02 -6.60 7.12
CA VAL A 92 -16.39 -6.33 7.57
C VAL A 92 -17.18 -5.67 6.44
N VAL A 93 -18.40 -6.15 6.24
CA VAL A 93 -19.36 -5.62 5.26
C VAL A 93 -20.49 -4.92 6.01
N GLU A 94 -20.81 -3.70 5.57
CA GLU A 94 -21.98 -2.96 6.00
C GLU A 94 -22.76 -2.52 4.76
N THR A 95 -24.04 -2.86 4.69
CA THR A 95 -24.91 -2.51 3.57
C THR A 95 -26.03 -1.61 4.05
N GLN A 96 -26.41 -0.66 3.20
CA GLN A 96 -27.51 0.27 3.44
C GLN A 96 -28.32 0.37 2.15
N VAL A 97 -29.61 0.09 2.24
CA VAL A 97 -30.54 0.26 1.12
C VAL A 97 -31.43 1.47 1.42
N SER A 98 -31.67 2.30 0.41
CA SER A 98 -32.51 3.49 0.52
C SER A 98 -33.39 3.64 -0.69
N GLY A 99 -34.66 3.93 -0.49
CA GLY A 99 -35.66 4.07 -1.56
C GLY A 99 -36.99 3.43 -1.15
N GLY A 100 -37.91 3.31 -2.10
CA GLY A 100 -39.19 2.66 -1.91
C GLY A 100 -39.89 2.41 -3.24
N GLU A 101 -41.05 1.76 -3.20
CA GLU A 101 -41.81 1.39 -4.39
C GLU A 101 -42.06 2.60 -5.32
N GLY A 102 -41.76 2.46 -6.60
CA GLY A 102 -41.92 3.52 -7.60
C GLY A 102 -40.86 4.63 -7.56
N THR A 103 -39.85 4.53 -6.70
CA THR A 103 -38.71 5.46 -6.62
C THR A 103 -37.39 4.77 -6.97
N ASN A 104 -36.35 5.57 -7.20
CA ASN A 104 -35.01 5.05 -7.42
C ASN A 104 -34.50 4.37 -6.14
N VAL A 105 -34.03 3.13 -6.27
CA VAL A 105 -33.45 2.39 -5.15
C VAL A 105 -31.93 2.55 -5.19
N VAL A 106 -31.38 3.06 -4.08
CA VAL A 106 -29.95 3.23 -3.89
C VAL A 106 -29.46 2.17 -2.92
N ILE A 107 -28.61 1.28 -3.42
CA ILE A 107 -27.89 0.32 -2.60
C ILE A 107 -26.51 0.91 -2.35
N ARG A 108 -26.08 0.91 -1.09
CA ARG A 108 -24.72 1.24 -0.67
C ARG A 108 -24.13 0.04 0.04
N SER A 109 -22.91 -0.28 -0.32
CA SER A 109 -22.13 -1.30 0.38
C SER A 109 -20.79 -0.70 0.75
N GLN A 110 -20.41 -0.91 2.01
CA GLN A 110 -19.16 -0.48 2.58
C GLN A 110 -18.39 -1.71 3.08
N GLY A 111 -17.18 -1.87 2.58
CA GLY A 111 -16.23 -2.86 3.05
C GLY A 111 -15.10 -2.19 3.83
N SER A 112 -14.79 -2.75 5.00
CA SER A 112 -13.73 -2.25 5.86
C SER A 112 -12.76 -3.35 6.29
N TYR A 113 -11.47 -3.03 6.28
CA TYR A 113 -10.43 -3.91 6.81
C TYR A 113 -9.26 -3.06 7.33
N GLY A 114 -8.93 -3.22 8.61
CA GLY A 114 -7.90 -2.41 9.27
C GLY A 114 -8.24 -0.92 9.22
N ARG A 115 -7.44 -0.14 8.49
CA ARG A 115 -7.66 1.32 8.32
C ARG A 115 -8.25 1.68 6.95
N ALA A 116 -8.43 0.70 6.07
CA ALA A 116 -8.97 0.92 4.75
C ALA A 116 -10.48 0.73 4.77
N ILE A 117 -11.19 1.75 4.25
CA ILE A 117 -12.63 1.74 4.06
C ILE A 117 -12.89 2.03 2.60
N ARG A 118 -13.72 1.19 1.97
CA ARG A 118 -14.08 1.28 0.56
C ARG A 118 -15.58 1.11 0.45
N ALA A 119 -16.20 1.86 -0.45
CA ALA A 119 -17.63 1.83 -0.60
C ALA A 119 -18.02 1.94 -2.06
N PHE A 120 -19.08 1.24 -2.41
CA PHE A 120 -19.72 1.31 -3.71
C PHE A 120 -21.20 1.62 -3.52
N SER A 121 -21.77 2.31 -4.52
CA SER A 121 -23.19 2.60 -4.53
C SER A 121 -23.74 2.35 -5.91
N LEU A 122 -24.91 1.72 -5.95
CA LEU A 122 -25.63 1.40 -7.16
C LEU A 122 -27.00 2.06 -7.08
N ASN A 123 -27.35 2.81 -8.13
CA ASN A 123 -28.65 3.47 -8.26
C ASN A 123 -29.45 2.71 -9.31
N LEU A 124 -30.44 1.98 -8.85
CA LEU A 124 -31.43 1.34 -9.68
C LEU A 124 -32.51 2.38 -10.00
N GLY A 125 -32.98 2.39 -11.25
CA GLY A 125 -34.12 3.21 -11.65
C GLY A 125 -35.39 2.87 -10.86
N PRO A 126 -36.55 3.44 -11.19
CA PRO A 126 -37.78 3.15 -10.46
C PRO A 126 -38.12 1.66 -10.55
N LEU A 127 -38.20 1.01 -9.40
CA LEU A 127 -38.53 -0.42 -9.28
C LEU A 127 -39.98 -0.58 -8.83
N SER A 128 -40.65 -1.60 -9.35
CA SER A 128 -42.02 -1.97 -8.95
C SER A 128 -42.07 -2.96 -7.77
N GLN A 129 -40.91 -3.24 -7.15
CA GLN A 129 -40.79 -4.15 -6.02
C GLN A 129 -40.45 -3.34 -4.76
N SER A 130 -41.11 -3.68 -3.65
CA SER A 130 -40.81 -3.12 -2.34
C SER A 130 -39.43 -3.58 -1.87
N ILE A 131 -38.72 -2.69 -1.20
CA ILE A 131 -37.40 -2.99 -0.61
C ILE A 131 -37.62 -3.85 0.65
N CYS A 132 -36.69 -4.78 0.88
CA CYS A 132 -36.57 -5.48 2.16
C CYS A 132 -36.23 -4.47 3.27
N ASP A 133 -37.21 -4.12 4.11
CA ASP A 133 -37.03 -3.27 5.29
C ASP A 133 -36.09 -3.89 6.34
#